data_AF-A0A2D9K1G9-F1
#
_entry.id   AF-A0A2D9K1G9-F1
#
_cell.length_a   1.000
_cell.length_b   1.000
_cell.length_c   1.000
_cell.angle_alpha   90.00
_cell.angle_beta   90.00
_cell.angle_gamma   90.00
#
_symmetry.space_group_name_H-M   'P 1'
#
loop_
_entity.id
_entity.type
_entity.pdbx_description
1 polymer ?
#
loop_
_entity_poly.entity_id
_entity_poly.type
_entity_poly.pdbx_seq_one_letter_code
_entity_poly.pdbx_strand_id
1 'polypeptide(L)'
;MKSELTLKAKRNKKKKIKFLKITLFTLLSTFILGVFFLFLIFVLTSSYLKSERFIELIESKVGNKLNINGKFDDFQWSGSSFSSNSFKGVGNSLSILSKVKANGIRADINLGAIKNKTWEVSSVNLNQLNFLSDQSKKKDDKHLNEDDSSMHKSEKVSWFREMFFPDKLFIKLLNIGNINFDLNHSAINVLGRGLSLSAEQLDPNDPYNVRLFNGSVWLEDYPKLDLINGNIRVLGERTIIDSVNFNVFDSSNVRIFGEIDSSKKIPANIECKISELPTNKVLPEDWVKKLKGQMNVDLSLVGGLSYPEIEGRAELIDGRIEALPILDRIDSFLGTSKFRSLALNELKIDFVIDNSDTIDIKQFYSLTTGTICVTGSLKFNNRKISSGSYMVGITPETLKWLSLSKRKVLDSVFSFDRNNAFKAVFNTSINSNEHQIPPDGFKWAICEINPVSLDPYTSDIRKQIIDSGGLALWGELIGLSDIGFKALDLLAESSKNQGVQLSELLADENFIIDNKTLKNIASKLNVSSQMDEILTQLKNEIIEIPKGIFQNGSSLIEKFLFGN
;
A
#
# COMPACT_ATOMS: atom_id res chain seq x y z
N MET A 1 -26.32 106.75 15.57
CA MET A 1 -25.31 105.68 15.75
C MET A 1 -25.88 104.29 16.19
N LYS A 2 -27.14 104.17 16.67
CA LYS A 2 -27.77 102.87 17.04
C LYS A 2 -28.51 102.13 15.90
N SER A 3 -28.73 102.75 14.73
CA SER A 3 -29.48 102.15 13.60
C SER A 3 -28.61 101.38 12.57
N GLU A 4 -27.31 101.64 12.49
CA GLU A 4 -26.42 100.90 11.57
C GLU A 4 -25.92 99.56 12.14
N LEU A 5 -25.83 99.44 13.47
CA LEU A 5 -25.37 98.21 14.13
C LEU A 5 -26.42 97.08 14.10
N THR A 6 -27.71 97.41 14.09
CA THR A 6 -28.81 96.44 14.07
C THR A 6 -29.07 95.85 12.68
N LEU A 7 -28.82 96.59 11.60
CA LEU A 7 -28.90 96.09 10.22
C LEU A 7 -27.73 95.16 9.85
N LYS A 8 -26.51 95.44 10.35
CA LYS A 8 -25.32 94.57 10.13
C LYS A 8 -25.47 93.21 10.83
N ALA A 9 -25.99 93.18 12.07
CA ALA A 9 -26.20 91.94 12.83
C ALA A 9 -27.29 91.04 12.23
N LYS A 10 -28.42 91.62 11.75
CA LYS A 10 -29.51 90.85 11.11
C LYS A 10 -29.06 90.27 9.76
N ARG A 11 -28.22 90.98 9.00
CA ARG A 11 -27.65 90.53 7.71
C ARG A 11 -26.60 89.42 7.88
N ASN A 12 -25.81 89.45 8.97
CA ASN A 12 -24.82 88.40 9.30
C ASN A 12 -25.47 87.11 9.84
N LYS A 13 -26.53 87.20 10.64
CA LYS A 13 -27.31 86.04 11.11
C LYS A 13 -28.06 85.35 9.96
N LYS A 14 -28.61 86.13 9.02
CA LYS A 14 -29.25 85.61 7.78
C LYS A 14 -28.22 84.94 6.85
N LYS A 15 -27.00 85.48 6.73
CA LYS A 15 -25.88 84.86 5.99
C LYS A 15 -25.40 83.54 6.65
N LYS A 16 -25.24 83.50 7.98
CA LYS A 16 -24.85 82.27 8.72
C LYS A 16 -25.88 81.14 8.59
N ILE A 17 -27.18 81.45 8.69
CA ILE A 17 -28.25 80.44 8.51
C ILE A 17 -28.31 79.95 7.05
N LYS A 18 -28.05 80.83 6.08
CA LYS A 18 -28.00 80.45 4.65
C LYS A 18 -26.77 79.57 4.37
N PHE A 19 -25.62 79.86 4.96
CA PHE A 19 -24.41 79.04 4.84
C PHE A 19 -24.56 77.68 5.51
N LEU A 20 -25.14 77.61 6.71
CA LEU A 20 -25.42 76.34 7.42
C LEU A 20 -26.39 75.44 6.64
N LYS A 21 -27.42 76.03 6.02
CA LYS A 21 -28.35 75.29 5.15
C LYS A 21 -27.67 74.77 3.89
N ILE A 22 -26.75 75.54 3.31
CA ILE A 22 -25.97 75.10 2.15
C ILE A 22 -25.01 73.97 2.55
N THR A 23 -24.28 74.07 3.67
CA THR A 23 -23.37 73.01 4.13
C THR A 23 -24.10 71.72 4.51
N LEU A 24 -25.28 71.83 5.13
CA LEU A 24 -26.10 70.67 5.47
C LEU A 24 -26.69 70.03 4.20
N PHE A 25 -27.13 70.84 3.24
CA PHE A 25 -27.62 70.36 1.95
C PHE A 25 -26.50 69.70 1.12
N THR A 26 -25.29 70.26 1.11
CA THR A 26 -24.14 69.62 0.44
C THR A 26 -23.77 68.32 1.13
N LEU A 27 -23.75 68.26 2.46
CA LEU A 27 -23.39 67.03 3.19
C LEU A 27 -24.44 65.92 2.99
N LEU A 28 -25.73 66.28 3.03
CA LEU A 28 -26.83 65.37 2.74
C LEU A 28 -26.81 64.93 1.27
N SER A 29 -26.54 65.84 0.34
CA SER A 29 -26.41 65.53 -1.09
C SER A 29 -25.22 64.61 -1.34
N THR A 30 -24.07 64.81 -0.69
CA THR A 30 -22.90 63.93 -0.81
C THR A 30 -23.17 62.57 -0.20
N PHE A 31 -23.87 62.49 0.94
CA PHE A 31 -24.29 61.21 1.52
C PHE A 31 -25.24 60.44 0.60
N ILE A 32 -26.26 61.11 0.05
CA ILE A 32 -27.20 60.50 -0.90
C ILE A 32 -26.47 60.08 -2.18
N LEU A 33 -25.57 60.90 -2.72
CA LEU A 33 -24.75 60.52 -3.87
C LEU A 33 -23.86 59.32 -3.56
N GLY A 34 -23.29 59.26 -2.35
CA GLY A 34 -22.46 58.15 -1.90
C GLY A 34 -23.26 56.85 -1.78
N VAL A 35 -24.45 56.88 -1.20
CA VAL A 35 -25.35 55.73 -1.12
C VAL A 35 -25.83 55.31 -2.51
N PHE A 36 -26.17 56.27 -3.38
CA PHE A 36 -26.56 55.99 -4.77
C PHE A 36 -25.41 55.40 -5.57
N PHE A 37 -24.19 55.89 -5.38
CA PHE A 37 -22.99 55.36 -6.03
C PHE A 37 -22.66 53.94 -5.53
N LEU A 38 -22.79 53.67 -4.23
CA LEU A 38 -22.67 52.32 -3.68
C LEU A 38 -23.77 51.38 -4.21
N PHE A 39 -25.00 51.88 -4.35
CA PHE A 39 -26.10 51.13 -4.95
C PHE A 39 -25.87 50.86 -6.45
N LEU A 40 -25.35 51.84 -7.19
CA LEU A 40 -24.99 51.68 -8.61
C LEU A 40 -23.88 50.65 -8.78
N ILE A 41 -22.84 50.70 -7.95
CA ILE A 41 -21.78 49.68 -7.91
C ILE A 41 -22.39 48.32 -7.61
N PHE A 42 -23.24 48.21 -6.60
CA PHE A 42 -23.90 46.95 -6.24
C PHE A 42 -24.74 46.38 -7.40
N VAL A 43 -25.53 47.21 -8.08
CA VAL A 43 -26.34 46.82 -9.25
C VAL A 43 -25.44 46.38 -10.42
N LEU A 44 -24.38 47.12 -10.71
CA LEU A 44 -23.43 46.78 -11.79
C LEU A 44 -22.67 45.48 -11.49
N THR A 45 -22.18 45.29 -10.26
CA THR A 45 -21.53 44.04 -9.82
C THR A 45 -22.51 42.87 -9.88
N SER A 46 -23.74 43.05 -9.39
CA SER A 46 -24.78 42.01 -9.46
C SER A 46 -25.15 41.66 -10.91
N SER A 47 -25.22 42.66 -11.80
CA SER A 47 -25.48 42.45 -13.23
C SER A 47 -24.32 41.74 -13.92
N TYR A 48 -23.07 42.03 -13.54
CA TYR A 48 -21.90 41.34 -14.08
C TYR A 48 -21.84 39.88 -13.63
N LEU A 49 -22.10 39.60 -12.34
CA LEU A 49 -22.15 38.24 -11.79
C LEU A 49 -23.21 37.37 -12.49
N LYS A 50 -24.31 37.98 -12.96
CA LYS A 50 -25.38 37.32 -13.71
C LYS A 50 -25.12 37.23 -15.21
N SER A 51 -24.02 37.78 -15.73
CA SER A 51 -23.73 37.83 -17.16
C SER A 51 -23.05 36.56 -17.66
N GLU A 52 -23.28 36.21 -18.93
CA GLU A 52 -22.59 35.09 -19.61
C GLU A 52 -21.07 35.22 -19.53
N ARG A 53 -20.54 36.45 -19.58
CA ARG A 53 -19.10 36.73 -19.46
C ARG A 53 -18.49 36.28 -18.13
N PHE A 54 -19.27 36.30 -17.05
CA PHE A 54 -18.80 35.82 -15.75
C PHE A 54 -18.77 34.29 -15.70
N ILE A 55 -19.76 33.63 -16.31
CA ILE A 55 -19.80 32.18 -16.46
C ILE A 55 -18.58 31.72 -17.27
N GLU A 56 -18.33 32.32 -18.43
CA GLU A 56 -17.15 32.04 -19.27
C GLU A 56 -15.83 32.25 -18.52
N LEU A 57 -15.76 33.27 -17.66
CA LEU A 57 -14.57 33.53 -16.83
C LEU A 57 -14.35 32.42 -15.78
N ILE A 58 -15.42 31.95 -15.12
CA ILE A 58 -15.31 30.84 -14.16
C ILE A 58 -14.95 29.55 -14.89
N GLU A 59 -15.60 29.25 -16.02
CA GLU A 59 -15.29 28.10 -16.87
C GLU A 59 -13.83 28.09 -17.29
N SER A 60 -13.31 29.22 -17.76
CA SER A 60 -11.90 29.38 -18.12
C SER A 60 -10.97 29.19 -16.93
N LYS A 61 -11.29 29.77 -15.76
CA LYS A 61 -10.46 29.59 -14.55
C LYS A 61 -10.43 28.14 -14.05
N VAL A 62 -11.59 27.47 -14.00
CA VAL A 62 -11.68 26.05 -13.62
C VAL A 62 -10.97 25.19 -14.66
N GLY A 63 -11.20 25.47 -15.94
CA GLY A 63 -10.58 24.75 -17.05
C GLY A 63 -9.06 24.84 -17.04
N ASN A 64 -8.50 26.04 -16.83
CA ASN A 64 -7.05 26.25 -16.75
C ASN A 64 -6.43 25.59 -15.50
N LYS A 65 -7.13 25.60 -14.35
CA LYS A 65 -6.60 25.00 -13.12
C LYS A 65 -6.60 23.47 -13.15
N LEU A 66 -7.57 22.85 -13.82
CA LEU A 66 -7.72 21.40 -13.90
C LEU A 66 -7.28 20.81 -15.25
N ASN A 67 -6.84 21.66 -16.19
CA ASN A 67 -6.55 21.30 -17.58
C ASN A 67 -7.73 20.60 -18.27
N ILE A 68 -8.96 21.03 -17.99
CA ILE A 68 -10.19 20.45 -18.57
C ILE A 68 -10.91 21.49 -19.44
N ASN A 69 -11.57 21.03 -20.49
CA ASN A 69 -12.59 21.84 -21.15
C ASN A 69 -13.94 21.52 -20.51
N GLY A 70 -14.49 22.47 -19.75
CA GLY A 70 -15.72 22.25 -19.00
C GLY A 70 -16.71 23.38 -19.11
N LYS A 71 -17.99 23.04 -18.95
CA LYS A 71 -19.12 23.95 -19.02
C LYS A 71 -20.06 23.77 -17.84
N PHE A 72 -20.60 24.87 -17.34
CA PHE A 72 -21.67 24.88 -16.35
C PHE A 72 -23.03 24.97 -17.04
N ASP A 73 -24.06 24.42 -16.39
CA ASP A 73 -25.44 24.81 -16.66
C ASP A 73 -25.70 26.23 -16.12
N ASP A 74 -26.78 26.86 -16.59
CA ASP A 74 -27.19 28.21 -16.21
C ASP A 74 -27.16 28.45 -14.69
N PHE A 75 -26.70 29.65 -14.30
CA PHE A 75 -26.65 30.06 -12.90
C PHE A 75 -27.96 30.69 -12.45
N GLN A 76 -28.57 30.08 -11.45
CA GLN A 76 -29.72 30.64 -10.73
C GLN A 76 -29.22 31.41 -9.52
N TRP A 77 -29.44 32.73 -9.52
CA TRP A 77 -28.95 33.62 -8.47
C TRP A 77 -30.03 33.96 -7.45
N SER A 78 -29.68 33.90 -6.17
CA SER A 78 -30.50 34.39 -5.06
C SER A 78 -29.63 35.22 -4.11
N GLY A 79 -29.78 36.55 -4.16
CA GLY A 79 -28.91 37.47 -3.41
C GLY A 79 -27.44 37.38 -3.86
N SER A 80 -26.54 37.07 -2.92
CA SER A 80 -25.11 36.85 -3.16
C SER A 80 -24.75 35.38 -3.37
N SER A 81 -25.74 34.50 -3.42
CA SER A 81 -25.57 33.06 -3.64
C SER A 81 -25.99 32.69 -5.05
N PHE A 82 -25.33 31.69 -5.63
CA PHE A 82 -25.74 31.09 -6.89
C PHE A 82 -25.84 29.57 -6.78
N SER A 83 -26.71 29.00 -7.62
CA SER A 83 -26.79 27.55 -7.82
C SER A 83 -26.73 27.19 -9.30
N SER A 84 -26.06 26.08 -9.60
CA SER A 84 -26.02 25.47 -10.93
C SER A 84 -26.37 23.99 -10.81
N ASN A 85 -27.12 23.47 -11.79
CA ASN A 85 -27.56 22.09 -11.78
C ASN A 85 -26.39 21.12 -12.00
N SER A 86 -25.52 21.40 -12.98
CA SER A 86 -24.35 20.58 -13.25
C SER A 86 -23.18 21.34 -13.85
N PHE A 87 -22.00 20.76 -13.67
CA PHE A 87 -20.78 21.08 -14.39
C PHE A 87 -20.27 19.81 -15.05
N LYS A 88 -19.86 19.89 -16.31
CA LYS A 88 -19.28 18.76 -17.05
C LYS A 88 -17.98 19.21 -17.69
N GLY A 89 -16.92 18.43 -17.51
CA GLY A 89 -15.62 18.68 -18.10
C GLY A 89 -14.99 17.43 -18.69
N VAL A 90 -14.23 17.63 -19.77
CA VAL A 90 -13.41 16.61 -20.43
C VAL A 90 -11.97 17.07 -20.41
N GLY A 91 -11.06 16.20 -19.98
CA GLY A 91 -9.63 16.48 -19.96
C GLY A 91 -9.02 16.59 -21.34
N ASN A 92 -8.01 17.45 -21.47
CA ASN A 92 -7.13 17.47 -22.64
C ASN A 92 -5.98 16.44 -22.47
N SER A 93 -5.09 16.33 -23.46
CA SER A 93 -3.94 15.40 -23.45
C SER A 93 -3.00 15.58 -22.26
N LEU A 94 -2.96 16.77 -21.65
CA LEU A 94 -2.13 17.10 -20.48
C LEU A 94 -2.85 16.92 -19.14
N SER A 95 -4.17 16.68 -19.14
CA SER A 95 -4.94 16.56 -17.90
C SER A 95 -4.75 15.21 -17.20
N ILE A 96 -4.72 15.23 -15.87
CA ILE A 96 -4.78 14.02 -15.05
C ILE A 96 -6.21 13.42 -15.10
N LEU A 97 -7.24 14.27 -15.24
CA LEU A 97 -8.63 13.86 -15.28
C LEU A 97 -9.07 13.69 -16.74
N SER A 98 -9.66 12.57 -17.11
CA SER A 98 -10.26 12.38 -18.44
C SER A 98 -11.68 12.93 -18.50
N LYS A 99 -12.47 12.76 -17.42
CA LYS A 99 -13.84 13.25 -17.30
C LYS A 99 -14.13 13.70 -15.88
N VAL A 100 -14.92 14.77 -15.74
CA VAL A 100 -15.46 15.24 -14.47
C VAL A 100 -16.90 15.68 -14.64
N LYS A 101 -17.73 15.35 -13.66
CA LYS A 101 -19.12 15.81 -13.57
C LYS A 101 -19.45 16.16 -12.13
N ALA A 102 -19.84 17.40 -11.88
CA ALA A 102 -20.37 17.83 -10.59
C ALA A 102 -21.86 18.14 -10.73
N ASN A 103 -22.67 17.76 -9.74
CA ASN A 103 -24.12 18.01 -9.72
C ASN A 103 -24.51 18.75 -8.45
N GLY A 104 -25.55 19.60 -8.56
CA GLY A 104 -26.13 20.32 -7.44
C GLY A 104 -25.12 21.25 -6.79
N ILE A 105 -24.62 22.20 -7.56
CA ILE A 105 -23.60 23.16 -7.15
C ILE A 105 -24.30 24.35 -6.50
N ARG A 106 -23.88 24.72 -5.29
CA ARG A 106 -24.30 25.96 -4.63
C ARG A 106 -23.09 26.67 -4.09
N ALA A 107 -23.01 27.98 -4.27
CA ALA A 107 -21.92 28.76 -3.74
C ALA A 107 -22.39 30.12 -3.22
N ASP A 108 -21.81 30.54 -2.10
CA ASP A 108 -22.09 31.79 -1.43
C ASP A 108 -20.89 32.73 -1.57
N ILE A 109 -21.12 33.92 -2.13
CA ILE A 109 -20.07 34.90 -2.37
C ILE A 109 -20.11 35.98 -1.28
N ASN A 110 -18.98 36.24 -0.63
CA ASN A 110 -18.84 37.36 0.29
C ASN A 110 -18.52 38.64 -0.47
N LEU A 111 -19.56 39.40 -0.83
CA LEU A 111 -19.42 40.68 -1.55
C LEU A 111 -18.71 41.76 -0.72
N GLY A 112 -18.62 41.62 0.60
CA GLY A 112 -17.89 42.55 1.48
C GLY A 112 -16.37 42.45 1.33
N ALA A 113 -15.85 41.27 0.93
CA ALA A 113 -14.42 41.01 0.76
C ALA A 113 -13.82 41.68 -0.48
N ILE A 114 -14.67 42.15 -1.41
CA ILE A 114 -14.25 42.88 -2.62
C ILE A 114 -13.44 44.13 -2.28
N LYS A 115 -13.68 44.77 -1.11
CA LYS A 115 -12.89 45.90 -0.60
C LYS A 115 -11.39 45.57 -0.49
N ASN A 116 -11.04 44.30 -0.29
CA ASN A 116 -9.67 43.82 -0.15
C ASN A 116 -9.10 43.21 -1.44
N LYS A 117 -9.76 43.43 -2.59
CA LYS A 117 -9.39 42.84 -3.89
C LYS A 117 -9.33 41.30 -3.89
N THR A 118 -10.16 40.65 -3.07
CA THR A 118 -10.31 39.17 -3.05
C THR A 118 -11.75 38.76 -3.38
N TRP A 119 -11.92 37.83 -4.31
CA TRP A 119 -13.14 37.05 -4.48
C TRP A 119 -13.16 35.98 -3.39
N GLU A 120 -13.87 36.27 -2.30
CA GLU A 120 -14.08 35.31 -1.22
C GLU A 120 -15.38 34.54 -1.46
N VAL A 121 -15.27 33.23 -1.56
CA VAL A 121 -16.40 32.31 -1.60
C VAL A 121 -16.52 31.69 -0.20
N SER A 122 -17.57 32.10 0.53
CA SER A 122 -17.77 31.67 1.91
C SER A 122 -18.08 30.18 2.01
N SER A 123 -18.84 29.65 1.05
CA SER A 123 -19.12 28.22 0.99
C SER A 123 -19.32 27.75 -0.45
N VAL A 124 -18.86 26.55 -0.76
CA VAL A 124 -19.20 25.79 -1.96
C VAL A 124 -19.74 24.44 -1.50
N ASN A 125 -20.96 24.12 -1.90
CA ASN A 125 -21.59 22.84 -1.60
C ASN A 125 -21.89 22.12 -2.92
N LEU A 126 -21.42 20.88 -3.02
CA LEU A 126 -21.65 19.98 -4.15
C LEU A 126 -22.44 18.77 -3.65
N ASN A 127 -23.56 18.46 -4.31
CA ASN A 127 -24.30 17.24 -3.96
C ASN A 127 -23.54 15.98 -4.39
N GLN A 128 -23.01 15.98 -5.61
CA GLN A 128 -22.29 14.83 -6.17
C GLN A 128 -21.13 15.27 -7.06
N LEU A 129 -19.99 14.58 -6.94
CA LEU A 129 -18.82 14.72 -7.80
C LEU A 129 -18.44 13.35 -8.35
N ASN A 130 -18.41 13.21 -9.67
CA ASN A 130 -17.94 12.01 -10.34
C ASN A 130 -16.74 12.37 -11.21
N PHE A 131 -15.62 11.65 -11.08
CA PHE A 131 -14.47 11.87 -11.97
C PHE A 131 -13.79 10.57 -12.39
N LEU A 132 -13.17 10.60 -13.56
CA LEU A 132 -12.40 9.49 -14.11
C LEU A 132 -11.02 9.99 -14.50
N SER A 133 -10.00 9.22 -14.16
CA SER A 133 -8.61 9.43 -14.57
C SER A 133 -8.15 8.17 -15.30
N ASP A 134 -7.75 8.29 -16.56
CA ASP A 134 -7.16 7.18 -17.31
C ASP A 134 -5.75 7.57 -17.75
N GLN A 135 -4.75 7.05 -17.04
CA GLN A 135 -3.33 7.24 -17.32
C GLN A 135 -2.69 6.02 -17.98
N SER A 136 -3.45 4.93 -18.19
CA SER A 136 -2.94 3.68 -18.76
C SER A 136 -2.45 3.84 -20.21
N LYS A 137 -3.01 4.81 -20.95
CA LYS A 137 -2.78 5.03 -22.38
C LYS A 137 -1.78 6.14 -22.72
N LYS A 138 -1.13 6.76 -21.74
CA LYS A 138 -0.23 7.92 -21.97
C LYS A 138 1.25 7.57 -22.20
N LYS A 139 1.59 6.30 -22.49
CA LYS A 139 2.88 5.97 -23.12
C LYS A 139 2.71 6.15 -24.63
N ASP A 140 3.61 6.92 -25.22
CA ASP A 140 3.71 7.28 -26.65
C ASP A 140 3.02 8.60 -27.03
N ASP A 141 3.57 9.71 -26.53
CA ASP A 141 3.71 10.95 -27.31
C ASP A 141 4.70 11.88 -26.59
N LYS A 142 5.98 11.49 -26.63
CA LYS A 142 7.11 12.42 -26.44
C LYS A 142 7.84 12.58 -27.76
N HIS A 143 7.18 13.18 -28.74
CA HIS A 143 7.87 13.85 -29.84
C HIS A 143 7.10 15.13 -30.22
N LEU A 144 7.78 16.25 -30.00
CA LEU A 144 7.74 17.52 -30.73
C LEU A 144 6.36 18.18 -30.94
N ASN A 145 6.19 19.36 -30.32
CA ASN A 145 6.15 20.63 -31.06
C ASN A 145 6.48 21.78 -30.09
N GLU A 146 7.72 22.27 -30.21
CA GLU A 146 7.94 23.72 -30.13
C GLU A 146 7.26 24.35 -31.35
N ASP A 147 6.75 25.57 -31.17
CA ASP A 147 5.91 26.35 -32.08
C ASP A 147 4.42 25.97 -32.14
N ASP A 148 3.66 26.61 -31.25
CA ASP A 148 2.50 27.37 -31.72
C ASP A 148 2.34 28.65 -30.88
N SER A 149 3.06 29.68 -31.33
CA SER A 149 2.84 31.06 -30.89
C SER A 149 1.59 31.62 -31.58
N SER A 150 0.41 31.12 -31.18
CA SER A 150 -0.86 31.73 -31.59
C SER A 150 -1.14 32.96 -30.73
N MET A 151 -0.59 34.07 -31.20
CA MET A 151 -1.03 35.45 -31.09
C MET A 151 -2.48 35.66 -30.56
N HIS A 152 -2.65 35.68 -29.23
CA HIS A 152 -3.81 36.36 -28.64
C HIS A 152 -3.51 37.86 -28.61
N LYS A 153 -4.12 38.58 -29.57
CA LYS A 153 -4.32 40.03 -29.53
C LYS A 153 -4.66 40.43 -28.10
N SER A 154 -3.76 41.15 -27.41
CA SER A 154 -4.08 41.75 -26.13
C SER A 154 -5.18 42.78 -26.39
N GLU A 155 -6.41 42.47 -26.01
CA GLU A 155 -7.40 43.50 -25.78
C GLU A 155 -6.81 44.48 -24.77
N LYS A 156 -6.83 45.76 -25.12
CA LYS A 156 -6.40 46.86 -24.25
C LYS A 156 -7.07 46.69 -22.89
N VAL A 157 -6.31 46.26 -21.88
CA VAL A 157 -6.79 46.15 -20.51
C VAL A 157 -7.12 47.56 -20.05
N SER A 158 -8.41 47.82 -19.91
CA SER A 158 -8.93 49.08 -19.38
C SER A 158 -8.46 49.24 -17.94
N TRP A 159 -7.80 50.35 -17.60
CA TRP A 159 -7.31 50.71 -16.26
C TRP A 159 -8.38 50.61 -15.15
N PHE A 160 -9.67 50.68 -15.52
CA PHE A 160 -10.79 50.43 -14.63
C PHE A 160 -10.88 48.97 -14.14
N ARG A 161 -10.40 47.99 -14.92
CA ARG A 161 -10.44 46.56 -14.56
C ARG A 161 -9.41 46.21 -13.48
N GLU A 162 -8.21 46.76 -13.57
CA GLU A 162 -7.12 46.58 -12.58
C GLU A 162 -7.38 47.31 -11.24
N MET A 163 -8.20 48.38 -11.28
CA MET A 163 -8.50 49.18 -10.08
C MET A 163 -9.68 48.63 -9.27
N PHE A 164 -10.66 47.97 -9.91
CA PHE A 164 -11.94 47.60 -9.28
C PHE A 164 -12.27 46.11 -9.23
N PHE A 165 -11.55 45.22 -9.93
CA PHE A 165 -11.83 43.78 -9.88
C PHE A 165 -10.84 43.03 -8.97
N PRO A 166 -11.31 42.07 -8.16
CA PRO A 166 -10.44 41.23 -7.35
C PRO A 166 -9.55 40.27 -8.18
N ASP A 167 -8.29 40.12 -7.76
CA ASP A 167 -7.29 39.29 -8.46
C ASP A 167 -7.13 37.89 -7.85
N LYS A 168 -7.55 37.72 -6.58
CA LYS A 168 -7.39 36.49 -5.81
C LYS A 168 -8.74 35.81 -5.60
N LEU A 169 -8.80 34.48 -5.76
CA LEU A 169 -9.96 33.65 -5.40
C LEU A 169 -9.59 32.86 -4.14
N PHE A 170 -10.44 32.93 -3.12
CA PHE A 170 -10.26 32.25 -1.85
C PHE A 170 -11.57 31.54 -1.47
N ILE A 171 -11.50 30.23 -1.19
CA ILE A 171 -12.67 29.41 -0.82
C ILE A 171 -12.52 29.04 0.65
N LYS A 172 -13.44 29.50 1.50
CA LYS A 172 -13.37 29.25 2.94
C LYS A 172 -13.83 27.84 3.32
N LEU A 173 -14.93 27.39 2.72
CA LEU A 173 -15.54 26.08 2.99
C LEU A 173 -15.94 25.40 1.68
N LEU A 174 -15.55 24.13 1.52
CA LEU A 174 -15.97 23.26 0.42
C LEU A 174 -16.54 21.97 0.99
N ASN A 175 -17.81 21.68 0.73
CA ASN A 175 -18.44 20.42 1.10
C ASN A 175 -18.88 19.66 -0.14
N ILE A 176 -18.63 18.35 -0.13
CA ILE A 176 -19.05 17.43 -1.18
C ILE A 176 -19.78 16.27 -0.51
N GLY A 177 -21.06 16.10 -0.85
CA GLY A 177 -21.92 15.08 -0.25
C GLY A 177 -21.56 13.67 -0.71
N ASN A 178 -21.27 13.47 -1.99
CA ASN A 178 -20.98 12.16 -2.57
C ASN A 178 -19.94 12.27 -3.68
N ILE A 179 -18.81 11.58 -3.51
CA ILE A 179 -17.71 11.48 -4.47
C ILE A 179 -17.65 10.06 -4.98
N ASN A 180 -17.62 9.91 -6.30
CA ASN A 180 -17.33 8.66 -6.98
C ASN A 180 -16.17 8.88 -7.94
N PHE A 181 -15.20 7.97 -7.93
CA PHE A 181 -14.06 8.09 -8.81
C PHE A 181 -13.56 6.75 -9.35
N ASP A 182 -13.01 6.80 -10.56
CA ASP A 182 -12.28 5.71 -11.19
C ASP A 182 -10.89 6.21 -11.57
N LEU A 183 -9.86 5.67 -10.93
CA LEU A 183 -8.46 6.00 -11.18
C LEU A 183 -7.79 4.79 -11.85
N ASN A 184 -7.64 4.85 -13.17
CA ASN A 184 -6.95 3.84 -13.94
C ASN A 184 -5.50 4.27 -14.15
N HIS A 185 -4.56 3.63 -13.45
CA HIS A 185 -3.13 3.82 -13.61
C HIS A 185 -2.51 2.55 -14.21
N SER A 186 -1.37 2.65 -14.89
CA SER A 186 -0.74 1.52 -15.61
C SER A 186 -0.42 0.29 -14.76
N ALA A 187 -0.41 0.44 -13.44
CA ALA A 187 -0.13 -0.62 -12.48
C ALA A 187 -1.34 -1.00 -11.62
N ILE A 188 -2.25 -0.07 -11.33
CA ILE A 188 -3.31 -0.23 -10.33
C ILE A 188 -4.54 0.57 -10.76
N ASN A 189 -5.71 -0.08 -10.71
CA ASN A 189 -7.01 0.58 -10.82
C ASN A 189 -7.60 0.78 -9.42
N VAL A 190 -7.87 2.02 -9.03
CA VAL A 190 -8.49 2.38 -7.75
C VAL A 190 -9.87 2.96 -7.97
N LEU A 191 -10.85 2.39 -7.30
CA LEU A 191 -12.26 2.77 -7.38
C LEU A 191 -12.71 3.33 -6.04
N GLY A 192 -13.45 4.44 -6.05
CA GLY A 192 -14.05 5.03 -4.86
C GLY A 192 -15.52 5.34 -5.07
N ARG A 193 -16.38 5.05 -4.10
CA ARG A 193 -17.82 5.33 -4.17
C ARG A 193 -18.37 5.87 -2.86
N GLY A 194 -19.27 6.85 -2.96
CA GLY A 194 -20.04 7.37 -1.83
C GLY A 194 -19.23 8.14 -0.79
N LEU A 195 -18.02 8.58 -1.13
CA LEU A 195 -17.16 9.31 -0.19
C LEU A 195 -17.68 10.73 0.00
N SER A 196 -17.58 11.27 1.21
CA SER A 196 -17.92 12.67 1.50
C SER A 196 -16.67 13.44 1.91
N LEU A 197 -16.64 14.73 1.60
CA LEU A 197 -15.50 15.61 1.85
C LEU A 197 -15.96 16.94 2.43
N SER A 198 -15.25 17.43 3.44
CA SER A 198 -15.38 18.81 3.94
C SER A 198 -13.99 19.42 4.06
N ALA A 199 -13.72 20.48 3.32
CA ALA A 199 -12.47 21.20 3.35
C ALA A 199 -12.69 22.63 3.85
N GLU A 200 -11.91 23.05 4.84
CA GLU A 200 -12.01 24.37 5.46
C GLU A 200 -10.65 25.05 5.50
N GLN A 201 -10.61 26.34 5.17
CA GLN A 201 -9.45 27.21 5.28
C GLN A 201 -9.88 28.52 5.96
N LEU A 202 -9.33 28.83 7.13
CA LEU A 202 -9.73 30.00 7.92
C LEU A 202 -9.19 31.30 7.33
N ASP A 203 -7.89 31.32 7.01
CA ASP A 203 -7.21 32.43 6.34
C ASP A 203 -6.48 31.99 5.06
N PRO A 204 -6.24 32.89 4.08
CA PRO A 204 -5.57 32.55 2.82
C PRO A 204 -4.18 31.91 2.92
N ASN A 205 -3.51 32.06 4.07
CA ASN A 205 -2.18 31.51 4.33
C ASN A 205 -2.22 30.21 5.16
N ASP A 206 -3.38 29.83 5.68
CA ASP A 206 -3.55 28.62 6.47
C ASP A 206 -3.61 27.38 5.57
N PRO A 207 -3.30 26.17 6.08
CA PRO A 207 -3.57 24.95 5.35
C PRO A 207 -5.08 24.74 5.18
N TYR A 208 -5.48 24.11 4.07
CA TYR A 208 -6.81 23.52 3.96
C TYR A 208 -6.88 22.28 4.86
N ASN A 209 -7.76 22.32 5.85
CA ASN A 209 -8.11 21.15 6.66
C ASN A 209 -9.21 20.37 5.95
N VAL A 210 -8.85 19.21 5.40
CA VAL A 210 -9.73 18.33 4.64
C VAL A 210 -10.14 17.14 5.51
N ARG A 211 -11.44 16.97 5.70
CA ARG A 211 -12.05 15.82 6.37
C ARG A 211 -12.75 14.93 5.37
N LEU A 212 -12.45 13.65 5.41
CA LEU A 212 -13.07 12.60 4.62
C LEU A 212 -13.94 11.73 5.53
N PHE A 213 -15.12 11.34 5.07
CA PHE A 213 -16.03 10.47 5.82
C PHE A 213 -17.01 9.78 4.87
N ASN A 214 -17.61 8.66 5.31
CA ASN A 214 -18.50 7.81 4.53
C ASN A 214 -17.86 7.20 3.27
N GLY A 215 -18.53 6.21 2.71
CA GLY A 215 -18.14 5.61 1.44
C GLY A 215 -16.97 4.65 1.58
N SER A 216 -16.43 4.25 0.43
CA SER A 216 -15.47 3.17 0.38
C SER A 216 -14.55 3.28 -0.82
N VAL A 217 -13.37 2.68 -0.70
CA VAL A 217 -12.34 2.61 -1.73
C VAL A 217 -11.91 1.15 -1.92
N TRP A 218 -11.59 0.73 -3.13
CA TRP A 218 -11.04 -0.59 -3.39
C TRP A 218 -10.17 -0.59 -4.64
N LEU A 219 -9.24 -1.53 -4.71
CA LEU A 219 -8.51 -1.84 -5.93
C LEU A 219 -9.27 -2.98 -6.65
N GLU A 220 -9.18 -3.01 -7.98
CA GLU A 220 -9.66 -4.17 -8.74
C GLU A 220 -8.93 -5.42 -8.24
N ASP A 221 -9.68 -6.47 -7.89
CA ASP A 221 -9.24 -7.73 -7.25
C ASP A 221 -8.91 -7.70 -5.74
N TYR A 222 -9.04 -6.56 -5.06
CA TYR A 222 -8.79 -6.43 -3.62
C TYR A 222 -10.07 -6.17 -2.81
N PRO A 223 -10.06 -6.50 -1.51
CA PRO A 223 -11.21 -6.25 -0.65
C PRO A 223 -11.55 -4.75 -0.57
N LYS A 224 -12.84 -4.50 -0.36
CA LYS A 224 -13.37 -3.17 -0.19
C LYS A 224 -12.94 -2.58 1.16
N LEU A 225 -12.40 -1.36 1.13
CA LEU A 225 -12.01 -0.58 2.29
C LEU A 225 -13.11 0.44 2.60
N ASP A 226 -13.82 0.24 3.70
CA ASP A 226 -14.89 1.15 4.12
C ASP A 226 -14.29 2.28 4.96
N LEU A 227 -14.48 3.54 4.54
CA LEU A 227 -13.89 4.70 5.19
C LEU A 227 -14.57 4.97 6.54
N ILE A 228 -13.78 4.97 7.61
CA ILE A 228 -14.22 5.39 8.95
C ILE A 228 -14.14 6.92 9.03
N ASN A 229 -12.95 7.46 8.78
CA ASN A 229 -12.68 8.89 8.73
C ASN A 229 -11.31 9.15 8.07
N GLY A 230 -11.09 10.38 7.63
CA GLY A 230 -9.78 10.85 7.19
C GLY A 230 -9.58 12.33 7.49
N ASN A 231 -8.35 12.69 7.84
CA ASN A 231 -7.92 14.07 8.09
C ASN A 231 -6.64 14.33 7.30
N ILE A 232 -6.68 15.34 6.44
CA ILE A 232 -5.59 15.71 5.53
C ILE A 232 -5.42 17.24 5.61
N ARG A 233 -4.19 17.72 5.60
CA ARG A 233 -3.84 19.14 5.56
C ARG A 233 -3.08 19.46 4.27
N VAL A 234 -3.59 20.40 3.49
CA VAL A 234 -2.98 20.81 2.21
C VAL A 234 -2.42 22.22 2.34
N LEU A 235 -1.10 22.35 2.11
CA LEU A 235 -0.35 23.61 2.17
C LEU A 235 0.49 23.76 0.89
N GLY A 236 -0.06 24.45 -0.12
CA GLY A 236 0.61 24.62 -1.40
C GLY A 236 0.89 23.29 -2.08
N GLU A 237 2.17 22.93 -2.23
CA GLU A 237 2.64 21.68 -2.85
C GLU A 237 2.83 20.53 -1.86
N ARG A 238 2.62 20.80 -0.56
CA ARG A 238 2.75 19.84 0.53
C ARG A 238 1.37 19.39 1.01
N THR A 239 1.17 18.07 1.07
CA THR A 239 -0.02 17.42 1.60
C THR A 239 0.40 16.54 2.77
N ILE A 240 -0.15 16.81 3.95
CA ILE A 240 0.08 16.01 5.16
C ILE A 240 -1.17 15.18 5.41
N ILE A 241 -1.01 13.87 5.48
CA ILE A 241 -2.06 12.91 5.80
C ILE A 241 -1.95 12.62 7.29
N ASP A 242 -2.77 13.26 8.12
CA ASP A 242 -2.71 13.07 9.57
C ASP A 242 -3.19 11.66 9.95
N SER A 243 -4.29 11.22 9.34
CA SER A 243 -4.73 9.82 9.34
C SER A 243 -5.88 9.62 8.37
N VAL A 244 -5.92 8.47 7.70
CA VAL A 244 -7.10 7.95 7.01
C VAL A 244 -7.32 6.52 7.48
N ASN A 245 -8.46 6.28 8.11
CA ASN A 245 -8.79 5.00 8.74
C ASN A 245 -9.89 4.30 7.96
N PHE A 246 -9.68 3.03 7.65
CA PHE A 246 -10.63 2.16 6.97
C PHE A 246 -10.89 0.88 7.75
N ASN A 247 -12.07 0.29 7.55
CA ASN A 247 -12.36 -1.09 7.90
C ASN A 247 -12.17 -2.00 6.67
N VAL A 248 -11.67 -3.20 6.90
CA VAL A 248 -11.58 -4.27 5.90
C VAL A 248 -11.93 -5.62 6.55
N PHE A 249 -12.59 -6.51 5.81
CA PHE A 249 -12.98 -7.85 6.30
C PHE A 249 -13.74 -7.86 7.63
N ASP A 250 -14.65 -6.91 7.85
CA ASP A 250 -15.52 -6.74 9.03
C ASP A 250 -14.82 -6.45 10.37
N SER A 251 -13.58 -6.91 10.59
CA SER A 251 -12.86 -6.77 11.87
C SER A 251 -11.49 -6.10 11.77
N SER A 252 -10.90 -6.00 10.57
CA SER A 252 -9.55 -5.48 10.42
C SER A 252 -9.56 -3.98 10.16
N ASN A 253 -8.54 -3.30 10.68
CA ASN A 253 -8.40 -1.86 10.56
C ASN A 253 -7.19 -1.52 9.69
N VAL A 254 -7.36 -0.58 8.76
CA VAL A 254 -6.27 -0.03 7.94
C VAL A 254 -6.11 1.45 8.27
N ARG A 255 -4.91 1.89 8.63
CA ARG A 255 -4.58 3.29 8.91
C ARG A 255 -3.47 3.76 8.00
N ILE A 256 -3.71 4.84 7.28
CA ILE A 256 -2.74 5.48 6.37
C ILE A 256 -2.39 6.87 6.91
N PHE A 257 -1.11 7.23 6.93
CA PHE A 257 -0.63 8.55 7.33
C PHE A 257 0.71 8.86 6.65
N GLY A 258 1.13 10.12 6.68
CA GLY A 258 2.40 10.54 6.10
C GLY A 258 2.33 11.86 5.36
N GLU A 259 3.20 12.04 4.38
CA GLU A 259 3.38 13.30 3.68
C GLU A 259 3.68 13.08 2.20
N ILE A 260 3.11 13.96 1.37
CA ILE A 260 3.44 14.09 -0.04
C ILE A 260 3.88 15.55 -0.26
N ASP A 261 5.12 15.76 -0.69
CA ASP A 261 5.68 17.07 -1.00
C ASP A 261 6.20 17.10 -2.44
N SER A 262 5.38 17.66 -3.34
CA SER A 262 5.68 17.66 -4.77
C SER A 262 6.88 18.53 -5.14
N SER A 263 7.36 19.38 -4.22
CA SER A 263 8.56 20.20 -4.42
C SER A 263 9.85 19.40 -4.27
N LYS A 264 9.80 18.22 -3.64
CA LYS A 264 10.96 17.38 -3.36
C LYS A 264 11.18 16.35 -4.47
N LYS A 265 12.46 15.97 -4.65
CA LYS A 265 12.87 14.88 -5.56
C LYS A 265 12.25 13.53 -5.17
N ILE A 266 12.09 13.29 -3.87
CA ILE A 266 11.40 12.15 -3.30
C ILE A 266 10.12 12.69 -2.68
N PRO A 267 9.00 12.69 -3.44
CA PRO A 267 7.81 13.41 -3.02
C PRO A 267 7.00 12.66 -1.98
N ALA A 268 7.04 11.33 -1.90
CA ALA A 268 6.16 10.56 -1.02
C ALA A 268 6.92 9.89 0.13
N ASN A 269 6.36 10.03 1.34
CA ASN A 269 6.68 9.23 2.51
C ASN A 269 5.35 8.89 3.19
N ILE A 270 4.87 7.66 2.99
CA ILE A 270 3.55 7.21 3.44
C ILE A 270 3.72 5.94 4.27
N GLU A 271 3.11 5.93 5.44
CA GLU A 271 3.02 4.76 6.30
C GLU A 271 1.60 4.19 6.26
N CYS A 272 1.50 2.87 6.21
CA CYS A 272 0.24 2.14 6.26
C CYS A 272 0.34 1.05 7.33
N LYS A 273 -0.66 0.99 8.21
CA LYS A 273 -0.77 -0.03 9.25
C LYS A 273 -2.05 -0.81 9.08
N ILE A 274 -1.94 -2.13 9.00
CA ILE A 274 -3.05 -3.06 8.93
C ILE A 274 -3.03 -3.86 10.23
N SER A 275 -4.15 -3.87 10.95
CA SER A 275 -4.27 -4.56 12.23
C SER A 275 -5.36 -5.62 12.18
N GLU A 276 -5.11 -6.74 12.88
CA GLU A 276 -6.07 -7.83 13.08
C GLU A 276 -6.58 -8.44 11.76
N LEU A 277 -5.68 -8.65 10.79
CA LEU A 277 -6.01 -9.24 9.49
C LEU A 277 -6.14 -10.77 9.59
N PRO A 278 -7.33 -11.37 9.40
CA PRO A 278 -7.49 -12.82 9.54
C PRO A 278 -6.69 -13.57 8.47
N THR A 279 -5.86 -14.53 8.88
CA THR A 279 -5.01 -15.28 7.93
C THR A 279 -5.83 -16.00 6.86
N ASN A 280 -7.03 -16.50 7.20
CA ASN A 280 -7.91 -17.18 6.26
C ASN A 280 -8.46 -16.29 5.12
N LYS A 281 -8.34 -14.96 5.20
CA LYS A 281 -8.75 -14.03 4.15
C LYS A 281 -7.63 -13.70 3.16
N VAL A 282 -6.38 -13.95 3.55
CA VAL A 282 -5.18 -13.59 2.78
C VAL A 282 -4.48 -14.82 2.23
N LEU A 283 -4.56 -15.94 2.95
CA LEU A 283 -3.89 -17.17 2.56
C LEU A 283 -4.58 -17.90 1.41
N PRO A 284 -3.81 -18.61 0.57
CA PRO A 284 -4.35 -19.54 -0.42
C PRO A 284 -5.23 -20.61 0.21
N GLU A 285 -6.21 -21.14 -0.56
CA GLU A 285 -7.15 -22.16 -0.08
C GLU A 285 -6.48 -23.35 0.62
N ASP A 286 -5.36 -23.83 0.07
CA ASP A 286 -4.58 -24.96 0.62
C ASP A 286 -4.00 -24.69 2.01
N TRP A 287 -3.87 -23.42 2.40
CA TRP A 287 -3.25 -22.95 3.62
C TRP A 287 -4.22 -22.41 4.65
N VAL A 288 -5.44 -22.05 4.25
CA VAL A 288 -6.51 -21.58 5.15
C VAL A 288 -6.75 -22.52 6.33
N LYS A 289 -6.63 -23.84 6.10
CA LYS A 289 -6.79 -24.86 7.16
C LYS A 289 -5.50 -25.14 7.95
N LYS A 290 -4.34 -24.76 7.42
CA LYS A 290 -3.03 -25.12 7.96
C LYS A 290 -2.43 -24.03 8.85
N LEU A 291 -2.64 -22.76 8.52
CA LEU A 291 -2.12 -21.63 9.28
C LEU A 291 -3.27 -20.75 9.79
N LYS A 292 -3.46 -20.76 11.11
CA LYS A 292 -4.48 -19.97 11.82
C LYS A 292 -3.83 -18.82 12.58
N GLY A 293 -4.59 -17.73 12.74
CA GLY A 293 -4.19 -16.57 13.52
C GLY A 293 -4.70 -15.27 12.90
N GLN A 294 -4.16 -14.16 13.38
CA GLN A 294 -4.37 -12.83 12.82
C GLN A 294 -3.02 -12.20 12.51
N MET A 295 -2.98 -11.29 11.54
CA MET A 295 -1.75 -10.66 11.10
C MET A 295 -1.82 -9.15 11.28
N ASN A 296 -0.75 -8.58 11.81
CA ASN A 296 -0.49 -7.15 11.75
C ASN A 296 0.56 -6.89 10.67
N VAL A 297 0.35 -5.85 9.87
CA VAL A 297 1.28 -5.47 8.79
C VAL A 297 1.53 -3.97 8.86
N ASP A 298 2.79 -3.60 9.06
CA ASP A 298 3.26 -2.22 8.95
C ASP A 298 4.00 -2.09 7.60
N LEU A 299 3.63 -1.09 6.79
CA LEU A 299 4.24 -0.79 5.49
C LEU A 299 4.71 0.66 5.49
N SER A 300 5.90 0.89 4.96
CA SER A 300 6.50 2.20 4.71
C SER A 300 6.76 2.33 3.22
N LEU A 301 6.27 3.41 2.63
CA LEU A 301 6.33 3.70 1.21
C LEU A 301 7.11 4.99 1.00
N VAL A 302 8.32 4.89 0.44
CA VAL A 302 9.20 6.03 0.19
C VAL A 302 9.60 6.05 -1.28
N GLY A 303 9.46 7.19 -1.95
CA GLY A 303 9.91 7.30 -3.34
C GLY A 303 9.10 8.23 -4.22
N GLY A 304 9.25 8.02 -5.52
CA GLY A 304 8.42 8.65 -6.53
C GLY A 304 7.08 7.94 -6.66
N LEU A 305 6.02 8.66 -7.03
CA LEU A 305 4.65 8.12 -7.15
C LEU A 305 4.51 6.97 -8.16
N SER A 306 5.47 6.81 -9.08
CA SER A 306 5.45 5.75 -10.09
C SER A 306 6.24 4.49 -9.70
N TYR A 307 7.25 4.63 -8.85
CA TYR A 307 8.14 3.53 -8.43
C TYR A 307 8.59 3.79 -6.98
N PRO A 308 7.71 3.49 -6.00
CA PRO A 308 8.07 3.58 -4.60
C PRO A 308 8.89 2.35 -4.16
N GLU A 309 9.85 2.58 -3.29
CA GLU A 309 10.42 1.53 -2.46
C GLU A 309 9.45 1.24 -1.31
N ILE A 310 9.16 -0.04 -1.09
CA ILE A 310 8.22 -0.49 -0.06
C ILE A 310 8.98 -1.31 0.96
N GLU A 311 9.05 -0.84 2.18
CA GLU A 311 9.53 -1.61 3.34
C GLU A 311 8.34 -2.11 4.13
N GLY A 312 8.37 -3.35 4.59
CA GLY A 312 7.26 -3.97 5.28
C GLY A 312 7.68 -4.88 6.42
N ARG A 313 6.85 -4.89 7.46
CA ARG A 313 6.93 -5.82 8.59
C ARG A 313 5.58 -6.48 8.80
N ALA A 314 5.53 -7.80 8.74
CA ALA A 314 4.36 -8.59 9.07
C ALA A 314 4.60 -9.40 10.36
N GLU A 315 3.60 -9.45 11.24
CA GLU A 315 3.63 -10.21 12.48
C GLU A 315 2.34 -11.03 12.62
N LEU A 316 2.48 -12.31 12.97
CA LEU A 316 1.35 -13.19 13.26
C LEU A 316 1.06 -13.22 14.76
N ILE A 317 -0.19 -12.99 15.10
CA ILE A 317 -0.77 -13.04 16.45
C ILE A 317 -1.59 -14.32 16.58
N ASP A 318 -1.47 -14.97 17.74
CA ASP A 318 -2.16 -16.24 18.06
C ASP A 318 -1.97 -17.30 16.97
N GLY A 319 -0.76 -17.34 16.43
CA GLY A 319 -0.39 -18.18 15.31
C GLY A 319 -0.40 -19.66 15.64
N ARG A 320 -0.93 -20.47 14.73
CA ARG A 320 -0.91 -21.93 14.86
C ARG A 320 -0.76 -22.61 13.50
N ILE A 321 0.19 -23.53 13.42
CA ILE A 321 0.34 -24.44 12.30
C ILE A 321 -0.22 -25.81 12.67
N GLU A 322 -1.11 -26.34 11.86
CA GLU A 322 -1.67 -27.69 12.01
C GLU A 322 -1.95 -28.32 10.65
N ALA A 323 -2.34 -29.60 10.64
CA ALA A 323 -2.73 -30.32 9.42
C ALA A 323 -1.67 -30.32 8.29
N LEU A 324 -0.39 -30.24 8.67
CA LEU A 324 0.72 -30.44 7.75
C LEU A 324 1.20 -31.90 7.84
N PRO A 325 1.22 -32.66 6.73
CA PRO A 325 1.67 -34.06 6.75
C PRO A 325 3.07 -34.25 7.36
N ILE A 326 3.98 -33.29 7.15
CA ILE A 326 5.32 -33.35 7.76
C ILE A 326 5.27 -33.33 9.29
N LEU A 327 4.33 -32.62 9.88
CA LEU A 327 4.22 -32.50 11.33
C LEU A 327 3.77 -33.82 11.94
N ASP A 328 2.84 -34.54 11.30
CA ASP A 328 2.44 -35.88 11.73
C ASP A 328 3.59 -36.89 11.62
N ARG A 329 4.45 -36.73 10.61
CA ARG A 329 5.67 -37.55 10.45
C ARG A 329 6.69 -37.25 11.52
N ILE A 330 6.96 -35.98 11.81
CA ILE A 330 7.88 -35.57 12.88
C ILE A 330 7.37 -36.09 14.23
N ASP A 331 6.07 -35.99 14.50
CA ASP A 331 5.49 -36.50 15.75
C ASP A 331 5.63 -38.02 15.86
N SER A 332 5.35 -38.75 14.79
CA SER A 332 5.52 -40.21 14.74
C SER A 332 6.98 -40.60 14.95
N PHE A 333 7.90 -39.86 14.31
CA PHE A 333 9.34 -40.08 14.39
C PHE A 333 9.91 -39.80 15.79
N LEU A 334 9.46 -38.73 16.44
CA LEU A 334 9.91 -38.34 17.77
C LEU A 334 9.15 -39.06 18.90
N GLY A 335 8.06 -39.77 18.58
CA GLY A 335 7.20 -40.41 19.57
C GLY A 335 6.45 -39.41 20.44
N THR A 336 6.10 -38.23 19.88
CA THR A 336 5.41 -37.15 20.59
C THR A 336 4.07 -36.82 19.95
N SER A 337 3.29 -35.97 20.61
CA SER A 337 2.10 -35.32 20.04
C SER A 337 2.24 -33.79 19.99
N LYS A 338 3.48 -33.29 20.17
CA LYS A 338 3.76 -31.85 20.28
C LYS A 338 3.74 -31.16 18.91
N PHE A 339 3.93 -31.90 17.82
CA PHE A 339 4.04 -31.35 16.47
C PHE A 339 2.71 -31.33 15.70
N ARG A 340 1.68 -32.10 16.06
CA ARG A 340 0.35 -32.09 15.38
C ARG A 340 -0.26 -30.70 15.26
N SER A 341 0.00 -29.86 16.25
CA SER A 341 -0.44 -28.46 16.31
C SER A 341 0.66 -27.64 16.97
N LEU A 342 1.42 -26.89 16.16
CA LEU A 342 2.48 -26.02 16.63
C LEU A 342 1.94 -24.63 16.88
N ALA A 343 2.02 -24.17 18.14
CA ALA A 343 1.83 -22.77 18.44
C ALA A 343 3.03 -21.98 17.92
N LEU A 344 2.77 -20.98 17.08
CA LEU A 344 3.76 -19.99 16.67
C LEU A 344 3.70 -18.86 17.68
N ASN A 345 4.56 -18.93 18.69
CA ASN A 345 4.65 -17.90 19.73
C ASN A 345 5.09 -16.56 19.13
N GLU A 346 5.97 -16.62 18.13
CA GLU A 346 6.36 -15.48 17.32
C GLU A 346 6.49 -15.93 15.86
N LEU A 347 5.88 -15.19 14.95
CA LEU A 347 6.20 -15.26 13.53
C LEU A 347 6.25 -13.83 12.99
N LYS A 348 7.43 -13.41 12.55
CA LYS A 348 7.70 -12.07 12.00
C LYS A 348 8.41 -12.16 10.67
N ILE A 349 8.09 -11.25 9.77
CA ILE A 349 8.68 -11.16 8.44
C ILE A 349 8.98 -9.69 8.15
N ASP A 350 10.27 -9.37 8.00
CA ASP A 350 10.74 -8.07 7.52
C ASP A 350 11.15 -8.21 6.04
N PHE A 351 10.61 -7.36 5.18
CA PHE A 351 10.82 -7.42 3.73
C PHE A 351 10.94 -6.05 3.09
N VAL A 352 11.62 -6.00 1.94
CA VAL A 352 11.73 -4.83 1.08
C VAL A 352 11.35 -5.23 -0.33
N ILE A 353 10.48 -4.43 -0.96
CA ILE A 353 10.12 -4.54 -2.38
C ILE A 353 10.76 -3.36 -3.11
N ASP A 354 11.60 -3.68 -4.08
CA ASP A 354 12.29 -2.68 -4.88
C ASP A 354 11.53 -2.33 -6.18
N ASN A 355 12.06 -1.37 -6.91
CA ASN A 355 11.49 -0.91 -8.17
C ASN A 355 11.56 -1.95 -9.31
N SER A 356 12.20 -3.10 -9.11
CA SER A 356 12.39 -4.15 -10.11
C SER A 356 11.54 -5.39 -9.87
N ASP A 357 10.53 -5.29 -8.99
CA ASP A 357 9.65 -6.40 -8.56
C ASP A 357 10.44 -7.53 -7.90
N THR A 358 11.58 -7.19 -7.28
CA THR A 358 12.32 -8.11 -6.42
C THR A 358 11.88 -7.90 -4.98
N ILE A 359 11.68 -9.02 -4.29
CA ILE A 359 11.31 -9.04 -2.88
C ILE A 359 12.50 -9.60 -2.10
N ASP A 360 13.07 -8.76 -1.25
CA ASP A 360 14.15 -9.12 -0.33
C ASP A 360 13.57 -9.30 1.08
N ILE A 361 13.35 -10.55 1.49
CA ILE A 361 13.01 -10.88 2.87
C ILE A 361 14.30 -10.79 3.69
N LYS A 362 14.46 -9.66 4.40
CA LYS A 362 15.61 -9.39 5.26
C LYS A 362 15.68 -10.39 6.39
N GLN A 363 14.53 -10.68 7.00
CA GLN A 363 14.42 -11.71 8.01
C GLN A 363 13.00 -12.28 8.03
N PHE A 364 12.89 -13.59 7.91
CA PHE A 364 11.75 -14.30 8.49
C PHE A 364 12.19 -14.90 9.83
N TYR A 365 11.32 -14.87 10.83
CA TYR A 365 11.60 -15.38 12.16
C TYR A 365 10.38 -16.10 12.67
N SER A 366 10.53 -17.37 13.03
CA SER A 366 9.49 -18.23 13.56
C SER A 366 9.99 -18.92 14.82
N LEU A 367 9.21 -18.86 15.90
CA LEU A 367 9.51 -19.50 17.16
C LEU A 367 8.31 -20.27 17.68
N THR A 368 8.51 -21.56 17.93
CA THR A 368 7.67 -22.35 18.82
C THR A 368 8.48 -22.64 20.07
N THR A 369 8.07 -22.03 21.18
CA THR A 369 8.80 -22.07 22.45
C THR A 369 9.10 -23.52 22.86
N GLY A 370 10.37 -23.77 23.18
CA GLY A 370 10.85 -25.08 23.64
C GLY A 370 10.95 -26.17 22.57
N THR A 371 10.61 -25.89 21.31
CA THR A 371 10.46 -26.95 20.29
C THR A 371 11.35 -26.70 19.07
N ILE A 372 11.05 -25.64 18.30
CA ILE A 372 11.71 -25.31 17.04
C ILE A 372 11.80 -23.80 16.89
N CYS A 373 12.91 -23.33 16.32
CA CYS A 373 13.06 -21.95 15.87
C CYS A 373 13.61 -21.96 14.46
N VAL A 374 13.07 -21.12 13.58
CA VAL A 374 13.55 -21.00 12.20
C VAL A 374 13.71 -19.53 11.89
N THR A 375 14.86 -19.14 11.34
CA THR A 375 15.06 -17.77 10.86
C THR A 375 16.03 -17.73 9.70
N GLY A 376 15.88 -16.75 8.81
CA GLY A 376 16.79 -16.58 7.69
C GLY A 376 16.41 -15.41 6.79
N SER A 377 17.12 -15.28 5.70
CA SER A 377 16.89 -14.28 4.66
C SER A 377 16.65 -14.96 3.32
N LEU A 378 15.75 -14.41 2.50
CA LEU A 378 15.35 -14.99 1.22
C LEU A 378 15.19 -13.88 0.19
N LYS A 379 15.64 -14.13 -1.05
CA LYS A 379 15.46 -13.21 -2.17
C LYS A 379 14.62 -13.84 -3.26
N PHE A 380 13.59 -13.13 -3.68
CA PHE A 380 12.71 -13.53 -4.77
C PHE A 380 12.86 -12.59 -5.94
N ASN A 381 12.87 -13.16 -7.15
CA ASN A 381 12.87 -12.44 -8.40
C ASN A 381 11.83 -13.08 -9.32
N ASN A 382 10.96 -12.28 -9.95
CA ASN A 382 9.90 -12.76 -10.84
C ASN A 382 9.07 -13.91 -10.21
N ARG A 383 8.67 -13.72 -8.95
CA ARG A 383 7.89 -14.70 -8.17
C ARG A 383 8.56 -16.05 -7.90
N LYS A 384 9.86 -16.17 -8.15
CA LYS A 384 10.64 -17.38 -7.85
C LYS A 384 11.75 -17.06 -6.88
N ILE A 385 12.03 -18.00 -5.99
CA ILE A 385 13.17 -17.88 -5.09
C ILE A 385 14.48 -17.93 -5.90
N SER A 386 15.37 -16.98 -5.64
CA SER A 386 16.63 -16.80 -6.37
C SER A 386 17.84 -17.18 -5.52
N SER A 387 17.81 -16.85 -4.24
CA SER A 387 18.83 -17.20 -3.25
C SER A 387 18.28 -17.01 -1.85
N GLY A 388 19.01 -17.49 -0.85
CA GLY A 388 18.69 -17.29 0.54
C GLY A 388 19.44 -18.28 1.42
N SER A 389 19.55 -17.92 2.69
CA SER A 389 20.19 -18.74 3.71
C SER A 389 19.33 -18.68 4.96
N TYR A 390 19.19 -19.79 5.65
CA TYR A 390 18.39 -19.87 6.86
C TYR A 390 18.99 -20.84 7.87
N MET A 391 18.57 -20.74 9.12
CA MET A 391 18.95 -21.65 10.19
C MET A 391 17.73 -22.25 10.85
N VAL A 392 17.80 -23.55 11.12
CA VAL A 392 16.79 -24.32 11.84
C VAL A 392 17.38 -24.74 13.17
N GLY A 393 16.71 -24.36 14.24
CA GLY A 393 17.09 -24.64 15.61
C GLY A 393 16.14 -25.66 16.22
N ILE A 394 16.71 -26.66 16.89
CA ILE A 394 15.95 -27.62 17.71
C ILE A 394 16.50 -27.66 19.13
N THR A 395 15.63 -27.92 20.10
CA THR A 395 16.07 -28.05 21.49
C THR A 395 16.60 -29.48 21.76
N PRO A 396 17.57 -29.65 22.67
CA PRO A 396 18.00 -30.98 23.11
C PRO A 396 16.88 -31.84 23.68
N GLU A 397 15.85 -31.21 24.26
CA GLU A 397 14.65 -31.90 24.77
C GLU A 397 13.87 -32.58 23.65
N THR A 398 13.73 -31.93 22.49
CA THR A 398 13.07 -32.50 21.30
C THR A 398 13.74 -33.81 20.85
N LEU A 399 15.06 -33.94 21.04
CA LEU A 399 15.83 -35.13 20.67
C LEU A 399 15.90 -36.20 21.76
N LYS A 400 15.27 -35.98 22.93
CA LYS A 400 15.49 -36.81 24.14
C LYS A 400 15.13 -38.29 23.94
N TRP A 401 14.11 -38.57 23.13
CA TRP A 401 13.51 -39.90 22.98
C TRP A 401 14.02 -40.69 21.78
N LEU A 402 14.92 -40.11 20.97
CA LEU A 402 15.52 -40.78 19.84
C LEU A 402 16.59 -41.80 20.27
N SER A 403 16.72 -42.87 19.48
CA SER A 403 17.81 -43.83 19.64
C SER A 403 19.17 -43.18 19.48
N LEU A 404 20.21 -43.78 20.08
CA LEU A 404 21.57 -43.24 20.05
C LEU A 404 22.10 -43.01 18.62
N SER A 405 21.79 -43.92 17.70
CA SER A 405 22.21 -43.80 16.29
C SER A 405 21.56 -42.60 15.60
N LYS A 406 20.25 -42.41 15.79
CA LYS A 406 19.51 -41.26 15.23
C LYS A 406 20.00 -39.95 15.82
N ARG A 407 20.24 -39.92 17.15
CA ARG A 407 20.76 -38.73 17.82
C ARG A 407 22.14 -38.34 17.31
N LYS A 408 23.06 -39.30 17.08
CA LYS A 408 24.40 -38.99 16.54
C LYS A 408 24.34 -38.27 15.18
N VAL A 409 23.46 -38.73 14.29
CA VAL A 409 23.24 -38.07 12.98
C VAL A 409 22.73 -36.65 13.19
N LEU A 410 21.69 -36.46 14.02
CA LEU A 410 21.12 -35.13 14.25
C LEU A 410 22.07 -34.20 15.02
N ASP A 411 22.89 -34.70 15.94
CA ASP A 411 23.93 -33.91 16.62
C ASP A 411 25.03 -33.45 15.65
N SER A 412 25.30 -34.21 14.58
CA SER A 412 26.21 -33.81 13.50
C SER A 412 25.62 -32.69 12.64
N VAL A 413 24.34 -32.81 12.27
CA VAL A 413 23.62 -31.81 11.46
C VAL A 413 23.40 -30.52 12.27
N PHE A 414 22.87 -30.64 13.48
CA PHE A 414 22.61 -29.52 14.39
C PHE A 414 23.83 -29.29 15.30
N SER A 415 24.96 -28.93 14.69
CA SER A 415 26.25 -28.80 15.37
C SER A 415 26.62 -27.37 15.74
N PHE A 416 25.93 -26.36 15.19
CA PHE A 416 26.25 -24.96 15.43
C PHE A 416 25.60 -24.44 16.72
N ASP A 417 26.34 -23.62 17.47
CA ASP A 417 25.76 -22.74 18.48
C ASP A 417 25.04 -21.56 17.82
N ARG A 418 24.21 -20.87 18.60
CA ARG A 418 23.40 -19.74 18.15
C ARG A 418 24.24 -18.69 17.43
N ASN A 419 25.37 -18.30 17.99
CA ASN A 419 26.09 -17.12 17.55
C ASN A 419 26.80 -17.38 16.22
N ASN A 420 27.41 -18.56 16.09
CA ASN A 420 28.06 -18.98 14.86
C ASN A 420 27.06 -19.21 13.73
N ALA A 421 25.90 -19.82 14.02
CA ALA A 421 24.84 -20.01 13.02
C ALA A 421 24.25 -18.67 12.56
N PHE A 422 23.95 -17.77 13.48
CA PHE A 422 23.40 -16.46 13.17
C PHE A 422 24.34 -15.62 12.30
N LYS A 423 25.64 -15.60 12.66
CA LYS A 423 26.66 -14.89 11.87
C LYS A 423 26.81 -15.49 10.48
N ALA A 424 26.69 -16.80 10.33
CA ALA A 424 26.77 -17.45 9.02
C ALA A 424 25.59 -17.08 8.11
N VAL A 425 24.37 -17.01 8.65
CA VAL A 425 23.16 -16.72 7.88
C VAL A 425 23.03 -15.24 7.50
N PHE A 426 23.29 -14.33 8.44
CA PHE A 426 23.05 -12.89 8.22
C PHE A 426 24.33 -12.10 7.90
N ASN A 427 25.51 -12.73 7.98
CA ASN A 427 26.82 -12.06 7.83
C ASN A 427 26.99 -10.81 8.71
N THR A 428 26.27 -10.75 9.83
CA THR A 428 26.25 -9.64 10.78
C THR A 428 26.56 -10.13 12.19
N SER A 429 27.04 -9.21 13.04
CA SER A 429 27.23 -9.50 14.46
C SER A 429 25.90 -9.37 15.21
N ILE A 430 25.69 -10.18 16.23
CA ILE A 430 24.51 -10.16 17.12
C ILE A 430 24.26 -8.80 17.78
N ASN A 431 25.27 -7.92 17.82
CA ASN A 431 25.11 -6.57 18.36
C ASN A 431 24.40 -5.60 17.39
N SER A 432 24.02 -6.03 16.18
CA SER A 432 23.20 -5.21 15.30
C SER A 432 21.73 -5.29 15.72
N ASN A 433 21.07 -4.13 15.86
CA ASN A 433 19.62 -4.06 16.10
C ASN A 433 18.79 -4.33 14.84
N GLU A 434 19.43 -4.83 13.78
CA GLU A 434 18.84 -5.01 12.45
C GLU A 434 17.98 -6.27 12.38
N HIS A 435 18.30 -7.28 13.19
CA HIS A 435 17.68 -8.60 13.13
C HIS A 435 17.30 -9.09 14.53
N GLN A 436 16.18 -9.79 14.62
CA GLN A 436 15.77 -10.49 15.83
C GLN A 436 16.70 -11.68 16.09
N ILE A 437 17.31 -11.68 17.26
CA ILE A 437 18.24 -12.73 17.70
C ILE A 437 17.44 -13.90 18.28
N PRO A 438 17.68 -15.15 17.84
CA PRO A 438 17.03 -16.30 18.42
C PRO A 438 17.34 -16.52 19.91
N PRO A 439 16.45 -17.18 20.67
CA PRO A 439 16.72 -17.55 22.05
C PRO A 439 17.90 -18.54 22.18
N ASP A 440 18.50 -18.56 23.37
CA ASP A 440 19.49 -19.58 23.74
C ASP A 440 18.84 -20.97 23.92
N GLY A 441 19.67 -22.02 23.95
CA GLY A 441 19.21 -23.39 24.23
C GLY A 441 18.83 -24.23 23.00
N PHE A 442 19.04 -23.68 21.80
CA PHE A 442 18.87 -24.38 20.53
C PHE A 442 20.22 -24.83 19.97
N LYS A 443 20.22 -26.00 19.34
CA LYS A 443 21.27 -26.43 18.43
C LYS A 443 20.83 -26.17 17.00
N TRP A 444 21.73 -25.68 16.16
CA TRP A 444 21.38 -25.12 14.86
C TRP A 444 21.99 -25.89 13.71
N ALA A 445 21.20 -26.05 12.65
CA ALA A 445 21.65 -26.38 11.31
C ALA A 445 21.53 -25.12 10.44
N ILE A 446 22.54 -24.83 9.63
CA ILE A 446 22.52 -23.73 8.65
C ILE A 446 22.15 -24.35 7.31
N CYS A 447 21.30 -23.72 6.54
CA CYS A 447 20.77 -24.24 5.29
C CYS A 447 20.83 -23.19 4.19
N GLU A 448 21.33 -23.59 3.03
CA GLU A 448 21.34 -22.77 1.83
C GLU A 448 20.18 -23.12 0.89
N ILE A 449 19.53 -22.11 0.32
CA ILE A 449 18.49 -22.31 -0.69
C ILE A 449 19.12 -22.75 -2.01
N ASN A 450 18.58 -23.83 -2.58
CA ASN A 450 18.98 -24.29 -3.91
C ASN A 450 17.88 -23.98 -4.95
N PRO A 451 17.94 -22.84 -5.66
CA PRO A 451 16.86 -22.40 -6.56
C PRO A 451 16.65 -23.33 -7.76
N VAL A 452 17.62 -24.19 -8.11
CA VAL A 452 17.48 -25.16 -9.22
C VAL A 452 16.90 -26.50 -8.78
N SER A 453 16.70 -26.71 -7.47
CA SER A 453 16.09 -27.93 -6.94
C SER A 453 14.57 -27.92 -7.12
N LEU A 454 13.96 -29.10 -7.23
CA LEU A 454 12.50 -29.26 -7.16
C LEU A 454 11.93 -28.95 -5.77
N ASP A 455 12.78 -28.94 -4.74
CA ASP A 455 12.47 -28.49 -3.39
C ASP A 455 13.62 -27.60 -2.89
N PRO A 456 13.59 -26.31 -3.26
CA PRO A 456 14.67 -25.35 -2.98
C PRO A 456 14.95 -25.12 -1.50
N TYR A 457 13.92 -25.32 -0.68
CA TYR A 457 13.98 -24.99 0.73
C TYR A 457 14.67 -26.10 1.51
N THR A 458 14.36 -27.39 1.25
CA THR A 458 14.89 -28.48 2.10
C THR A 458 16.09 -29.22 1.51
N SER A 459 16.50 -28.96 0.27
CA SER A 459 17.56 -29.73 -0.38
C SER A 459 18.86 -29.81 0.42
N ASP A 460 19.25 -28.71 1.08
CA ASP A 460 20.51 -28.65 1.79
C ASP A 460 20.46 -29.41 3.14
N ILE A 461 19.40 -29.23 3.93
CA ILE A 461 19.24 -30.01 5.17
C ILE A 461 19.12 -31.52 4.90
N ARG A 462 18.49 -31.90 3.77
CA ARG A 462 18.44 -33.30 3.31
C ARG A 462 19.84 -33.85 3.04
N LYS A 463 20.64 -33.09 2.30
CA LYS A 463 22.04 -33.42 2.02
C LYS A 463 22.83 -33.58 3.32
N GLN A 464 22.72 -32.64 4.26
CA GLN A 464 23.43 -32.70 5.55
C GLN A 464 23.08 -33.95 6.37
N ILE A 465 21.79 -34.33 6.41
CA ILE A 465 21.34 -35.55 7.06
C ILE A 465 21.99 -36.78 6.40
N ILE A 466 21.96 -36.86 5.07
CA ILE A 466 22.50 -38.00 4.31
C ILE A 466 24.01 -38.10 4.46
N ASP A 467 24.73 -36.98 4.33
CA ASP A 467 26.18 -36.89 4.48
C ASP A 467 26.63 -37.25 5.91
N SER A 468 25.76 -37.04 6.90
CA SER A 468 25.97 -37.50 8.29
C SER A 468 25.66 -39.00 8.50
N GLY A 469 25.45 -39.77 7.43
CA GLY A 469 25.07 -41.19 7.49
C GLY A 469 23.60 -41.43 7.81
N GLY A 470 22.75 -40.40 7.67
CA GLY A 470 21.35 -40.41 8.05
C GLY A 470 20.37 -40.86 6.97
N LEU A 471 20.79 -41.63 5.96
CA LEU A 471 19.89 -42.01 4.85
C LEU A 471 18.65 -42.77 5.34
N ALA A 472 18.81 -43.72 6.25
CA ALA A 472 17.68 -44.44 6.85
C ALA A 472 16.78 -43.51 7.70
N LEU A 473 17.38 -42.55 8.41
CA LEU A 473 16.65 -41.54 9.19
C LEU A 473 15.82 -40.63 8.28
N TRP A 474 16.42 -40.16 7.17
CA TRP A 474 15.72 -39.40 6.14
C TRP A 474 14.57 -40.22 5.56
N GLY A 475 14.82 -41.51 5.31
CA GLY A 475 13.81 -42.39 4.76
C GLY A 475 12.59 -42.57 5.67
N GLU A 476 12.82 -42.66 6.97
CA GLU A 476 11.78 -42.73 7.99
C GLU A 476 10.98 -41.42 8.09
N LEU A 477 11.67 -40.27 8.06
CA LEU A 477 11.03 -38.94 8.11
C LEU A 477 10.08 -38.72 6.93
N ILE A 478 10.45 -39.17 5.73
CA ILE A 478 9.57 -39.08 4.56
C ILE A 478 8.53 -40.20 4.50
N GLY A 479 8.58 -41.16 5.42
CA GLY A 479 7.61 -42.23 5.56
C GLY A 479 7.74 -43.34 4.51
N LEU A 480 8.96 -43.71 4.12
CA LEU A 480 9.19 -44.90 3.29
C LEU A 480 8.64 -46.15 3.98
N SER A 481 8.04 -47.05 3.19
CA SER A 481 7.65 -48.37 3.68
C SER A 481 8.83 -49.31 3.79
N ASP A 482 8.57 -50.48 4.38
CA ASP A 482 9.50 -51.59 4.44
C ASP A 482 10.06 -51.97 3.06
N ILE A 483 9.24 -51.93 2.00
CA ILE A 483 9.69 -52.19 0.63
C ILE A 483 10.60 -51.05 0.13
N GLY A 484 10.26 -49.80 0.47
CA GLY A 484 11.12 -48.65 0.19
C GLY A 484 12.48 -48.74 0.88
N PHE A 485 12.52 -49.21 2.13
CA PHE A 485 13.77 -49.47 2.84
C PHE A 485 14.59 -50.60 2.19
N LYS A 486 13.95 -51.69 1.74
CA LYS A 486 14.63 -52.74 0.96
C LYS A 486 15.27 -52.19 -0.32
N ALA A 487 14.59 -51.28 -1.01
CA ALA A 487 15.15 -50.62 -2.19
C ALA A 487 16.38 -49.78 -1.84
N LEU A 488 16.33 -49.01 -0.74
CA LEU A 488 17.48 -48.23 -0.26
C LEU A 488 18.64 -49.12 0.19
N ASP A 489 18.38 -50.22 0.88
CA ASP A 489 19.39 -51.18 1.32
C ASP A 489 20.11 -51.80 0.12
N LEU A 490 19.36 -52.18 -0.93
CA LEU A 490 19.94 -52.67 -2.20
C LEU A 490 20.89 -51.63 -2.81
N LEU A 491 20.47 -50.36 -2.87
CA LEU A 491 21.31 -49.29 -3.43
C LEU A 491 22.56 -49.04 -2.57
N ALA A 492 22.43 -49.03 -1.25
CA ALA A 492 23.53 -48.81 -0.31
C ALA A 492 24.55 -49.96 -0.36
N GLU A 493 24.09 -51.20 -0.43
CA GLU A 493 24.96 -52.37 -0.57
C GLU A 493 25.67 -52.36 -1.95
N SER A 494 24.93 -52.07 -3.02
CA SER A 494 25.47 -52.02 -4.38
C SER A 494 26.47 -50.88 -4.56
N SER A 495 26.20 -49.70 -4.00
CA SER A 495 27.13 -48.56 -4.07
C SER A 495 28.42 -48.87 -3.30
N LYS A 496 28.31 -49.48 -2.11
CA LYS A 496 29.46 -49.92 -1.32
C LYS A 496 30.29 -50.96 -2.07
N ASN A 497 29.65 -51.93 -2.71
CA ASN A 497 30.33 -52.96 -3.50
C ASN A 497 31.06 -52.39 -4.73
N GLN A 498 30.55 -51.28 -5.30
CA GLN A 498 31.16 -50.60 -6.44
C GLN A 498 32.12 -49.47 -6.06
N GLY A 499 32.30 -49.20 -4.76
CA GLY A 499 33.14 -48.11 -4.28
C GLY A 499 32.61 -46.71 -4.62
N VAL A 500 31.32 -46.58 -4.93
CA VAL A 500 30.67 -45.30 -5.25
C VAL A 500 29.92 -44.80 -4.02
N GLN A 501 30.02 -43.50 -3.73
CA GLN A 501 29.25 -42.90 -2.65
C GLN A 501 27.79 -42.73 -3.08
N LEU A 502 26.87 -43.30 -2.31
CA LEU A 502 25.43 -43.19 -2.60
C LEU A 502 24.94 -41.74 -2.51
N SER A 503 25.56 -40.92 -1.66
CA SER A 503 25.26 -39.48 -1.54
C SER A 503 25.51 -38.73 -2.86
N GLU A 504 26.56 -39.06 -3.61
CA GLU A 504 26.85 -38.46 -4.92
C GLU A 504 25.78 -38.85 -5.95
N LEU A 505 25.36 -40.11 -5.97
CA LEU A 505 24.30 -40.59 -6.87
C LEU A 505 22.93 -39.98 -6.53
N LEU A 506 22.66 -39.76 -5.25
CA LEU A 506 21.44 -39.07 -4.79
C LEU A 506 21.51 -37.56 -5.06
N ALA A 507 22.71 -36.95 -5.05
CA ALA A 507 22.88 -35.54 -5.36
C ALA A 507 22.46 -35.22 -6.80
N ASP A 508 22.80 -36.09 -7.76
CA ASP A 508 22.34 -35.98 -9.16
C ASP A 508 20.80 -35.93 -9.29
N GLU A 509 20.11 -36.48 -8.30
CA GLU A 509 18.66 -36.63 -8.26
C GLU A 509 18.02 -35.72 -7.18
N ASN A 510 18.75 -34.69 -6.73
CA ASN A 510 18.31 -33.73 -5.71
C ASN A 510 17.83 -34.39 -4.40
N PHE A 511 18.38 -35.54 -4.05
CA PHE A 511 18.03 -36.33 -2.85
C PHE A 511 16.52 -36.64 -2.75
N ILE A 512 15.83 -36.72 -3.89
CA ILE A 512 14.44 -37.16 -3.97
C ILE A 512 14.44 -38.70 -3.97
N ILE A 513 13.53 -39.30 -3.20
CA ILE A 513 13.40 -40.76 -3.18
C ILE A 513 12.02 -41.09 -3.75
N ASP A 514 11.96 -41.24 -5.08
CA ASP A 514 10.79 -41.73 -5.79
C ASP A 514 11.13 -42.92 -6.70
N ASN A 515 10.11 -43.56 -7.28
CA ASN A 515 10.32 -44.73 -8.13
C ASN A 515 11.21 -44.45 -9.35
N LYS A 516 11.20 -43.23 -9.90
CA LYS A 516 12.00 -42.86 -11.06
C LYS A 516 13.46 -42.70 -10.66
N THR A 517 13.73 -41.96 -9.59
CA THR A 517 15.06 -41.77 -9.04
C THR A 517 15.68 -43.09 -8.60
N LEU A 518 14.94 -43.95 -7.89
CA LEU A 518 15.43 -45.27 -7.49
C LEU A 518 15.85 -46.12 -8.70
N LYS A 519 15.07 -46.09 -9.79
CA LYS A 519 15.43 -46.78 -11.05
C LYS A 519 16.64 -46.18 -11.74
N ASN A 520 16.74 -44.85 -11.78
CA ASN A 520 17.89 -44.15 -12.36
C ASN A 520 19.18 -44.55 -11.62
N ILE A 521 19.17 -44.50 -10.28
CA ILE A 521 20.34 -44.88 -9.47
C ILE A 521 20.64 -46.38 -9.61
N ALA A 522 19.62 -47.24 -9.60
CA ALA A 522 19.79 -48.68 -9.82
C ALA A 522 20.43 -49.00 -11.18
N SER A 523 20.11 -48.23 -12.23
CA SER A 523 20.74 -48.36 -13.54
C SER A 523 22.22 -47.98 -13.53
N LYS A 524 22.58 -46.89 -12.81
CA LYS A 524 23.97 -46.48 -12.61
C LYS A 524 24.76 -47.54 -11.83
N LEU A 525 24.09 -48.25 -10.91
CA LEU A 525 24.66 -49.32 -10.11
C LEU A 525 24.49 -50.72 -10.71
N ASN A 526 24.01 -50.87 -11.95
CA ASN A 526 23.79 -52.16 -12.61
C ASN A 526 22.90 -53.15 -11.84
N VAL A 527 21.94 -52.67 -11.04
CA VAL A 527 21.00 -53.49 -10.24
C VAL A 527 19.53 -53.27 -10.63
N SER A 528 19.29 -52.80 -11.86
CA SER A 528 17.93 -52.48 -12.36
C SER A 528 16.95 -53.65 -12.23
N SER A 529 17.37 -54.89 -12.51
CA SER A 529 16.48 -56.06 -12.44
C SER A 529 15.98 -56.35 -11.02
N GLN A 530 16.87 -56.24 -10.04
CA GLN A 530 16.53 -56.44 -8.62
C GLN A 530 15.67 -55.29 -8.11
N MET A 531 15.99 -54.06 -8.54
CA MET A 531 15.19 -52.88 -8.23
C MET A 531 13.77 -53.00 -8.81
N ASP A 532 13.60 -53.48 -10.05
CA ASP A 532 12.29 -53.66 -10.67
C ASP A 532 11.44 -54.71 -9.93
N GLU A 533 12.05 -55.78 -9.41
CA GLU A 533 11.38 -56.79 -8.58
C GLU A 533 10.91 -56.21 -7.23
N ILE A 534 11.75 -55.39 -6.57
CA ILE A 534 11.37 -54.71 -5.33
C ILE A 534 10.24 -53.70 -5.59
N LEU A 535 10.36 -52.88 -6.65
CA LEU A 535 9.38 -51.85 -6.97
C LEU A 535 8.04 -52.40 -7.49
N THR A 536 8.01 -53.63 -8.01
CA THR A 536 6.74 -54.29 -8.37
C THR A 536 5.93 -54.69 -7.14
N GLN A 537 6.59 -55.05 -6.03
CA GLN A 537 5.91 -55.25 -4.74
C GLN A 537 5.36 -53.93 -4.19
N LEU A 538 6.08 -52.83 -4.43
CA LEU A 538 5.68 -51.47 -4.05
C LEU A 538 4.43 -50.97 -4.78
N LYS A 539 4.09 -51.49 -5.96
CA LYS A 539 2.81 -51.15 -6.64
C LYS A 539 1.57 -51.72 -5.93
N ASN A 540 1.74 -52.79 -5.15
CA ASN A 540 0.64 -53.45 -4.44
C ASN A 540 0.41 -52.84 -3.05
N GLU A 541 1.40 -52.16 -2.49
CA GLU A 541 1.25 -51.26 -1.35
C GLU A 541 1.03 -49.85 -1.88
N ILE A 542 -0.21 -49.34 -1.91
CA ILE A 542 -0.46 -47.96 -2.34
C ILE A 542 0.22 -47.02 -1.33
N ILE A 543 1.44 -46.64 -1.64
CA ILE A 543 2.17 -45.57 -0.99
C ILE A 543 2.34 -44.54 -2.09
N GLU A 544 1.43 -43.56 -2.09
CA GLU A 544 1.78 -42.28 -2.66
C GLU A 544 2.97 -41.78 -1.83
N ILE A 545 4.20 -42.03 -2.31
CA ILE A 545 5.36 -41.24 -1.89
C ILE A 545 4.89 -39.81 -2.11
N PRO A 546 4.66 -39.02 -1.04
CA PRO A 546 3.95 -37.76 -1.18
C PRO A 546 4.73 -36.94 -2.20
N LYS A 547 4.08 -36.56 -3.32
CA LYS A 547 4.64 -35.60 -4.27
C LYS A 547 5.10 -34.40 -3.43
N GLY A 548 6.41 -34.32 -3.21
CA GLY A 548 7.11 -33.51 -2.21
C GLY A 548 6.29 -33.12 -0.97
N ILE A 549 6.60 -33.72 0.19
CA ILE A 549 6.09 -33.28 1.50
C ILE A 549 6.18 -31.73 1.69
N PHE A 550 7.12 -31.08 1.00
CA PHE A 550 7.38 -29.65 1.04
C PHE A 550 6.96 -28.84 -0.21
N GLN A 551 6.46 -29.47 -1.28
CA GLN A 551 5.94 -28.75 -2.47
C GLN A 551 4.74 -27.85 -2.15
N ASN A 552 3.97 -28.22 -1.12
CA ASN A 552 2.87 -27.38 -0.64
C ASN A 552 3.38 -26.21 0.24
N GLY A 553 4.57 -26.37 0.84
CA GLY A 553 5.32 -25.40 1.65
C GLY A 553 5.75 -24.16 0.87
N SER A 554 6.44 -24.40 -0.25
CA SER A 554 6.95 -23.35 -1.14
C SER A 554 5.85 -22.40 -1.63
N SER A 555 4.65 -22.94 -1.87
CA SER A 555 3.50 -22.15 -2.31
C SER A 555 3.00 -21.13 -1.28
N LEU A 556 3.26 -21.31 0.03
CA LEU A 556 2.81 -20.35 1.05
C LEU A 556 3.52 -19.01 0.90
N ILE A 557 4.85 -19.03 0.97
CA ILE A 557 5.65 -17.80 1.00
C ILE A 557 5.54 -17.09 -0.35
N GLU A 558 5.57 -17.86 -1.44
CA GLU A 558 5.34 -17.33 -2.79
C GLU A 558 3.94 -16.70 -2.90
N LYS A 559 2.85 -17.42 -2.58
CA LYS A 559 1.51 -16.84 -2.74
C LYS A 559 1.17 -15.76 -1.71
N PHE A 560 1.75 -15.81 -0.52
CA PHE A 560 1.60 -14.79 0.51
C PHE A 560 2.23 -13.45 0.08
N LEU A 561 3.40 -13.50 -0.57
CA LEU A 561 4.10 -12.30 -1.02
C LEU A 561 3.63 -11.80 -2.38
N PHE A 562 3.20 -12.69 -3.27
CA PHE A 562 2.86 -12.34 -4.65
C PHE A 562 1.35 -12.21 -4.92
N GLY A 563 0.49 -12.54 -3.95
CA GLY A 563 -0.95 -12.70 -4.21
C GLY A 563 -1.22 -13.83 -5.22
N ASN A 564 -2.49 -14.11 -5.51
CA ASN A 564 -2.88 -15.11 -6.51
C ASN A 564 -2.48 -14.70 -7.94
#